data_AF-A0A0L0F1U5-F1
#
_entry.id   AF-A0A0L0F1U5-F1
#
_cell.length_a   1.000
_cell.length_b   1.000
_cell.length_c   1.000
_cell.angle_alpha   90.00
_cell.angle_beta   90.00
_cell.angle_gamma   90.00
#
_symmetry.space_group_name_H-M   'P 1'
#
loop_
_entity.id
_entity.type
_entity.pdbx_description
1 polymer ?
#
loop_
_entity_poly.entity_id
_entity_poly.type
_entity_poly.pdbx_seq_one_letter_code
_entity_poly.pdbx_strand_id
1 'polypeptide(L)'
;MSEVLMGVRVMKMYAWEESFARVVQSLRSQEMIHVRKAAVMRGFNYAMFFASPSIITCAIFVTYHLTGNQLTSKKVFTVLSLLSVLALTLTLFVPFAVQ
;
A
#
# COMPACT_ATOMS: atom_id res chain seq x y z
N MET A 1 13.44 -12.17 -20.40
CA MET A 1 13.08 -13.60 -20.58
C MET A 1 12.95 -14.01 -22.05
N SER A 2 12.46 -13.15 -22.97
CA SER A 2 12.35 -13.50 -24.40
C SER A 2 13.68 -13.90 -25.04
N GLU A 3 14.75 -13.17 -24.72
CA GLU A 3 16.11 -13.45 -25.20
C GLU A 3 16.64 -14.85 -24.82
N VAL A 4 16.25 -15.33 -23.63
CA VAL A 4 16.68 -16.63 -23.10
C VAL A 4 16.03 -17.78 -23.87
N LEU A 5 14.76 -17.60 -24.25
CA LEU A 5 13.99 -18.58 -25.02
C LEU A 5 14.49 -18.68 -26.47
N MET A 6 14.91 -17.56 -27.07
CA MET A 6 15.56 -17.58 -28.39
C MET A 6 16.92 -18.28 -28.39
N GLY A 7 17.70 -18.18 -27.30
CA GLY A 7 19.05 -18.73 -27.20
C GLY A 7 19.18 -20.16 -26.66
N VAL A 8 18.06 -20.85 -26.34
CA VAL A 8 18.09 -22.11 -25.56
C VAL A 8 18.90 -23.24 -26.21
N ARG A 9 18.91 -23.33 -27.54
CA ARG A 9 19.65 -24.38 -28.28
C ARG A 9 21.17 -24.23 -28.13
N VAL A 10 21.66 -22.99 -28.15
CA VAL A 10 23.08 -22.67 -27.95
C VAL A 10 23.49 -22.96 -26.51
N MET A 11 22.65 -22.58 -25.55
CA MET A 11 22.89 -22.82 -24.13
C MET A 11 23.06 -24.31 -23.80
N LYS A 12 22.22 -25.16 -24.41
CA LYS A 12 22.31 -26.63 -24.29
C LYS A 12 23.54 -27.22 -24.97
N MET A 13 23.89 -26.73 -26.16
CA MET A 13 25.05 -27.21 -26.91
C MET A 13 26.37 -26.96 -26.19
N TYR A 14 26.47 -25.88 -25.41
CA TYR A 14 27.65 -25.53 -24.60
C TYR A 14 27.52 -25.91 -23.11
N ALA A 15 26.44 -26.60 -22.70
CA ALA A 15 26.16 -26.97 -21.31
C ALA A 15 26.24 -25.79 -20.30
N TRP A 16 25.84 -24.59 -20.74
CA TRP A 16 25.89 -23.36 -19.94
C TRP A 16 24.71 -23.19 -18.96
N GLU A 17 23.83 -24.19 -18.84
CA GLU A 17 22.59 -24.12 -18.06
C GLU A 17 22.86 -23.71 -16.59
N GLU A 18 23.83 -24.35 -15.94
CA GLU A 18 24.20 -24.08 -14.53
C GLU A 18 24.79 -22.67 -14.32
N SER A 19 25.62 -22.22 -15.26
CA SER A 19 26.22 -20.88 -15.20
C SER A 19 25.16 -19.81 -15.42
N PHE A 20 24.24 -20.03 -16.35
CA PHE A 20 23.13 -19.12 -16.63
C PHE A 20 22.11 -19.08 -15.49
N ALA A 21 21.78 -20.23 -14.91
CA ALA A 21 20.91 -20.33 -13.74
C ALA A 21 21.44 -19.51 -12.57
N ARG A 22 22.77 -19.55 -12.32
CA ARG A 22 23.40 -18.72 -11.27
C ARG A 22 23.24 -17.21 -11.53
N VAL A 23 23.42 -16.75 -12.77
CA VAL A 23 23.24 -15.33 -13.13
C VAL A 23 21.79 -14.89 -12.98
N VAL A 24 20.84 -15.71 -13.42
CA VAL A 24 19.41 -15.41 -13.25
C VAL A 24 19.05 -15.36 -11.77
N GLN A 25 19.60 -16.29 -10.96
CA GLN A 25 19.37 -16.32 -9.52
C GLN A 25 19.95 -15.08 -8.82
N SER A 26 21.13 -14.61 -9.23
CA SER A 26 21.71 -13.37 -8.67
C SER A 26 20.93 -12.12 -9.06
N LEU A 27 20.36 -12.07 -10.26
CA LEU A 27 19.50 -10.96 -10.68
C LEU A 27 18.16 -11.00 -9.93
N ARG A 28 17.57 -12.19 -9.76
CA ARG A 28 16.32 -12.38 -9.02
C ARG A 28 16.45 -12.01 -7.55
N SER A 29 17.59 -12.29 -6.91
CA SER A 29 17.79 -11.89 -5.52
C SER A 29 17.79 -10.37 -5.36
N GLN A 30 18.39 -9.63 -6.30
CA GLN A 30 18.35 -8.17 -6.33
C GLN A 30 16.93 -7.63 -6.57
N GLU A 31 16.21 -8.20 -7.54
CA GLU A 31 14.82 -7.84 -7.82
C GLU A 31 13.92 -8.04 -6.58
N MET A 32 14.09 -9.16 -5.88
CA MET A 32 13.31 -9.50 -4.68
C MET A 32 13.46 -8.46 -3.56
N ILE A 33 14.63 -7.83 -3.42
CA ILE A 33 14.85 -6.76 -2.44
C ILE A 33 13.92 -5.58 -2.74
N HIS A 34 13.87 -5.15 -4.01
CA HIS A 34 13.01 -4.05 -4.43
C HIS A 34 11.53 -4.40 -4.33
N VAL A 35 11.14 -5.61 -4.73
CA VAL A 35 9.76 -6.10 -4.61
C VAL A 35 9.32 -6.12 -3.15
N ARG A 36 10.19 -6.60 -2.24
CA ARG A 36 9.90 -6.63 -0.80
C ARG A 36 9.78 -5.23 -0.22
N LYS A 37 10.67 -4.30 -0.59
CA LYS A 37 10.58 -2.90 -0.17
C LYS A 37 9.27 -2.26 -0.63
N ALA A 38 8.89 -2.46 -1.89
CA ALA A 38 7.61 -1.97 -2.42
C ALA A 38 6.41 -2.60 -1.71
N ALA A 39 6.47 -3.90 -1.40
CA ALA A 39 5.41 -4.59 -0.66
C ALA A 39 5.24 -4.04 0.76
N VAL A 40 6.34 -3.80 1.49
CA VAL A 40 6.29 -3.17 2.82
C VAL A 40 5.71 -1.76 2.74
N MET A 41 6.12 -0.97 1.75
CA MET A 41 5.61 0.39 1.58
C MET A 41 4.13 0.43 1.24
N ARG A 42 3.66 -0.51 0.40
CA ARG A 42 2.22 -0.71 0.15
C ARG A 42 1.47 -1.14 1.41
N GLY A 43 2.00 -2.09 2.16
CA GLY A 43 1.41 -2.54 3.43
C GLY A 43 1.27 -1.40 4.44
N PHE A 44 2.31 -0.57 4.56
CA PHE A 44 2.27 0.62 5.40
C PHE A 44 1.23 1.64 4.94
N ASN A 45 1.12 1.88 3.63
CA ASN A 45 0.10 2.76 3.08
C ASN A 45 -1.31 2.25 3.40
N TYR A 46 -1.57 0.96 3.25
CA TYR A 46 -2.85 0.35 3.66
C TYR A 46 -3.10 0.51 5.17
N ALA A 47 -2.10 0.27 6.01
CA ALA A 47 -2.23 0.45 7.45
C ALA A 47 -2.57 1.90 7.82
N MET A 48 -1.90 2.88 7.20
CA MET A 48 -2.22 4.30 7.37
C MET A 48 -3.64 4.62 6.90
N PHE A 49 -4.07 4.06 5.77
CA PHE A 49 -5.40 4.27 5.23
C PHE A 49 -6.49 3.79 6.20
N PHE A 50 -6.33 2.62 6.82
CA PHE A 50 -7.25 2.12 7.84
C PHE A 50 -7.17 2.88 9.17
N ALA A 51 -5.99 3.34 9.58
CA ALA A 51 -5.80 4.05 10.85
C ALA A 51 -6.23 5.52 10.80
N SER A 52 -6.15 6.16 9.62
CA SER A 52 -6.42 7.59 9.42
C SER A 52 -7.77 8.07 9.98
N PRO A 53 -8.92 7.41 9.68
CA PRO A 53 -10.22 7.84 10.20
C PRO A 53 -10.30 7.79 11.73
N SER A 54 -9.69 6.78 12.35
CA SER A 54 -9.64 6.64 13.81
C SER A 54 -8.82 7.76 14.44
N ILE A 55 -7.65 8.08 13.87
CA ILE A 55 -6.78 9.16 14.35
C ILE A 55 -7.49 10.52 14.22
N ILE A 56 -8.12 10.79 13.08
CA ILE A 56 -8.87 12.04 12.83
C ILE A 56 -10.01 12.18 13.85
N THR A 57 -10.77 11.11 14.08
CA THR A 57 -11.87 11.08 15.05
C THR A 57 -11.37 11.39 16.46
N CYS A 58 -10.27 10.74 16.89
CA CYS A 58 -9.65 11.01 18.18
C CYS A 58 -9.21 12.47 18.29
N ALA A 59 -8.55 13.02 17.27
CA ALA A 59 -8.09 14.41 17.27
C ALA A 59 -9.27 15.41 17.40
N ILE A 60 -10.37 15.17 16.68
CA ILE A 60 -11.57 16.02 16.75
C ILE A 60 -12.17 15.98 18.16
N PHE A 61 -12.33 14.81 18.76
CA PHE A 61 -12.92 14.72 20.11
C PHE A 61 -12.01 15.26 21.20
N VAL A 62 -10.69 15.05 21.09
CA VAL A 62 -9.71 15.61 22.03
C VAL A 62 -9.72 17.13 21.98
N THR A 63 -9.63 17.72 20.78
CA THR A 63 -9.66 19.19 20.62
C THR A 63 -10.99 19.79 21.08
N TYR A 64 -12.10 19.12 20.78
CA TYR A 64 -13.42 19.56 21.24
C TYR A 64 -13.56 19.56 22.77
N HIS A 65 -13.02 18.53 23.43
CA HIS A 65 -13.01 18.43 24.88
C HIS A 65 -12.11 19.51 25.53
N LEU A 66 -10.92 19.74 24.98
CA LEU A 66 -9.99 20.77 25.47
C LEU A 66 -10.55 22.19 25.35
N THR A 67 -11.45 22.43 24.39
CA THR A 67 -12.12 23.74 24.21
C THR A 67 -13.21 23.99 25.27
N GLY A 68 -13.37 23.08 26.26
CA GLY A 68 -14.33 23.25 27.36
C GLY A 68 -15.77 22.86 26.99
N ASN A 69 -15.98 22.28 25.81
CA ASN A 69 -17.31 21.84 25.37
C ASN A 69 -17.66 20.45 25.93
N GLN A 70 -18.93 20.28 26.30
CA GLN A 70 -19.49 19.00 26.73
C GLN A 70 -19.74 18.08 25.53
N LEU A 71 -19.13 16.89 25.55
CA LEU A 71 -19.37 15.84 24.54
C LEU A 71 -20.71 15.15 24.82
N THR A 72 -21.77 15.62 24.17
CA THR A 72 -23.08 14.94 24.19
C THR A 72 -23.10 13.79 23.18
N SER A 73 -23.67 12.65 23.57
CA SER A 73 -23.77 11.44 22.73
C SER A 73 -24.35 11.73 21.33
N LYS A 74 -25.37 12.60 21.24
CA LYS A 74 -25.94 13.05 19.95
C LYS A 74 -24.89 13.60 18.98
N LYS A 75 -24.01 14.49 19.45
CA LYS A 75 -22.98 15.13 18.60
C LYS A 75 -21.90 14.13 18.17
N VAL A 76 -21.50 13.23 19.06
CA VAL A 76 -20.51 12.18 18.78
C VAL A 76 -20.99 11.28 17.64
N PHE A 77 -22.22 10.79 17.73
CA PHE A 77 -22.81 9.97 16.68
C PHE A 77 -22.94 10.72 15.35
N THR A 78 -23.37 11.98 15.36
CA THR A 78 -23.46 12.78 14.11
C THR A 78 -22.09 12.95 13.44
N VAL A 79 -21.04 13.26 14.20
CA VAL A 79 -19.68 13.44 13.66
C VAL A 79 -19.12 12.13 13.10
N LEU A 80 -19.32 11.01 13.80
CA LEU A 80 -18.90 9.69 13.32
C LEU A 80 -19.59 9.30 12.01
N SER A 81 -20.91 9.53 11.91
CA SER A 81 -21.65 9.29 10.66
C SER A 81 -21.13 10.16 9.52
N LEU A 82 -20.87 11.45 9.78
CA LEU A 82 -20.34 12.37 8.78
C LEU A 82 -18.94 11.96 8.29
N LEU A 83 -18.05 11.57 9.21
CA LEU A 83 -16.71 11.10 8.87
C LEU A 83 -16.73 9.80 8.07
N SER A 84 -17.68 8.90 8.36
CA SER A 84 -17.84 7.64 7.62
C SER A 84 -18.24 7.89 6.17
N VAL A 85 -19.18 8.82 5.94
CA VAL A 85 -19.57 9.26 4.59
C VAL A 85 -18.42 9.94 3.88
N LEU A 86 -17.72 10.86 4.55
CA LEU A 86 -16.56 11.56 3.99
C LEU A 86 -15.45 10.59 3.57
N ALA A 87 -15.15 9.58 4.39
CA ALA A 87 -14.15 8.57 4.08
C ALA A 87 -14.52 7.77 2.82
N LEU A 88 -15.79 7.38 2.70
CA LEU A 88 -16.30 6.70 1.50
C LEU A 88 -16.16 7.59 0.26
N THR A 89 -16.55 8.87 0.36
CA THR A 89 -16.45 9.84 -0.74
C THR A 89 -15.00 10.06 -1.15
N LEU A 90 -14.08 10.26 -0.22
CA LEU A 90 -12.67 10.47 -0.53
C LEU A 90 -12.03 9.24 -1.17
N THR A 91 -12.38 8.04 -0.69
CA THR A 91 -11.81 6.79 -1.21
C THR A 91 -12.28 6.48 -2.62
N LEU A 92 -13.55 6.75 -2.93
CA LEU A 92 -14.11 6.48 -4.25
C LEU A 92 -13.83 7.63 -5.24
N PHE A 93 -14.16 8.87 -4.89
CA PHE A 93 -14.17 9.97 -5.85
C PHE A 93 -12.79 10.56 -6.15
N VAL A 94 -11.85 10.57 -5.20
CA VAL A 94 -10.50 11.11 -5.44
C VAL A 94 -9.74 10.32 -6.52
N PRO A 95 -9.70 8.98 -6.51
CA PRO A 95 -9.03 8.25 -7.60
C PRO A 95 -9.76 8.39 -8.94
N PHE A 96 -11.09 8.51 -8.96
CA PHE A 96 -11.84 8.78 -10.20
C PHE A 96 -11.58 10.18 -10.77
N ALA A 97 -11.25 11.17 -9.94
CA ALA A 97 -10.94 12.53 -10.40
C ALA A 97 -9.48 12.70 -10.89
N VAL A 98 -8.59 11.77 -10.51
CA VAL A 98 -7.16 11.80 -10.87
C VAL A 98 -6.87 11.00 -12.15
N GLN A 99 -7.84 10.22 -12.62
CA GLN A 99 -7.76 9.44 -13.87
C GLN A 99 -8.37 10.20 -15.05
#